data_AF-A0A9E7AHV6-F1
#
_entry.id   AF-A0A9E7AHV6-F1
#
_cell.length_a   1.000
_cell.length_b   1.000
_cell.length_c   1.000
_cell.angle_alpha   90.00
_cell.angle_beta   90.00
_cell.angle_gamma   90.00
#
_symmetry.space_group_name_H-M   'P 1'
#
loop_
_entity.id
_entity.type
_entity.pdbx_description
1 polymer ?
#
loop_
_entity_poly.entity_id
_entity_poly.type
_entity_poly.pdbx_seq_one_letter_code
_entity_poly.pdbx_strand_id
1 'polypeptide(L)'
;MNVEAEATNRVAVLLGRKVSLEDLHRLILDINSLLSPTVPIVMGPDFAIRWVLGVRSVELGVTADSKWGYKLTLRCYDTQIVEGEEKLAVDYREPDEDIANFSYAWSIYPLGTPKGWLDLAYMLCYNWSTFDMYFAPVLNSLPEAIKLMPPTWRKPVNFSWNMEASGWGTVQVSATEQGLTISSAVGAEQVEIPLEALWQVDITAVLSGLGGGVPLKQLPFLGCEGLANGPESLTGQESAEDLELFAEWEDDEENEIEPDGSNFPALSFDDVRNLVAKAQLDESEGFEEKPLQGVPVNPGLALQSVFKIIDSWLSGITPSQSAIEAGACPGDLGGRQAWLGPGWYLEKRYAWNLNVAPEPKGASLELEPASRARMAWSLAWELEKRYGAPIGSRTTSQGGLSRLFKLGDKGVQVHTDIWGITVTLGDFIQIGIQNSFT
;
A
#
# COMPACT_ATOMS: atom_id res chain seq x y z
N MET A 1 19.22 -11.82 18.35
CA MET A 1 19.37 -10.80 17.29
C MET A 1 17.99 -10.18 17.09
N ASN A 2 17.86 -8.86 17.09
CA ASN A 2 16.58 -8.21 16.79
C ASN A 2 16.41 -8.18 15.27
N VAL A 3 15.60 -9.09 14.72
CA VAL A 3 15.43 -9.26 13.27
C VAL A 3 14.73 -8.07 12.61
N GLU A 4 13.81 -7.38 13.31
CA GLU A 4 13.14 -6.16 12.82
C GLU A 4 14.13 -5.01 12.64
N ALA A 5 15.03 -4.84 13.62
CA ALA A 5 16.09 -3.83 13.56
C ALA A 5 17.09 -4.12 12.43
N GLU A 6 17.46 -5.39 12.22
CA GLU A 6 18.35 -5.76 11.13
C GLU A 6 17.70 -5.59 9.74
N ALA A 7 16.42 -5.96 9.60
CA ALA A 7 15.66 -5.69 8.37
C ALA A 7 15.57 -4.18 8.09
N THR A 8 15.32 -3.37 9.13
CA THR A 8 15.33 -1.90 9.06
C THR A 8 16.67 -1.38 8.55
N ASN A 9 17.78 -1.88 9.10
CA ASN A 9 19.13 -1.46 8.71
C ASN A 9 19.41 -1.73 7.23
N ARG A 10 18.93 -2.86 6.70
CA ARG A 10 19.10 -3.20 5.27
C ARG A 10 18.43 -2.19 4.35
N VAL A 11 17.24 -1.71 4.71
CA VAL A 11 16.57 -0.62 3.95
C VAL A 11 17.27 0.73 4.16
N ALA A 12 17.70 1.02 5.40
CA ALA A 12 18.39 2.26 5.73
C ALA A 12 19.70 2.47 4.96
N VAL A 13 20.43 1.40 4.62
CA VAL A 13 21.66 1.45 3.79
C VAL A 13 21.40 1.95 2.36
N LEU A 14 20.14 1.91 1.90
CA LEU A 14 19.72 2.41 0.58
C LEU A 14 19.32 3.89 0.60
N LEU A 15 19.47 4.57 1.74
CA LEU A 15 19.10 5.97 1.91
C LEU A 15 19.69 6.89 0.83
N GLY A 16 18.82 7.58 0.10
CA GLY A 16 19.21 8.57 -0.92
C GLY A 16 19.93 7.96 -2.12
N ARG A 17 19.75 6.65 -2.35
CA ARG A 17 20.27 5.95 -3.54
C ARG A 17 19.12 5.66 -4.50
N LYS A 18 19.43 5.71 -5.79
CA LYS A 18 18.56 5.13 -6.80
C LYS A 18 18.58 3.60 -6.64
N VAL A 19 17.42 2.99 -6.44
CA VAL A 19 17.25 1.55 -6.25
C VAL A 19 16.84 0.93 -7.58
N SER A 20 17.65 0.00 -8.08
CA SER A 20 17.30 -0.79 -9.27
C SER A 20 16.40 -1.97 -8.93
N LEU A 21 15.76 -2.58 -9.94
CA LEU A 21 15.00 -3.83 -9.76
C LEU A 21 15.88 -4.96 -9.20
N GLU A 22 17.16 -5.01 -9.60
CA GLU A 22 18.10 -6.00 -9.08
C GLU A 22 18.42 -5.75 -7.60
N ASP A 23 18.61 -4.49 -7.19
CA ASP A 23 18.82 -4.15 -5.77
C ASP A 23 17.59 -4.50 -4.92
N LEU A 24 16.39 -4.28 -5.45
CA LEU A 24 15.14 -4.70 -4.83
C LEU A 24 15.09 -6.23 -4.65
N HIS A 25 15.34 -7.00 -5.70
CA HIS A 25 15.32 -8.47 -5.62
C HIS A 25 16.33 -9.01 -4.60
N ARG A 26 17.56 -8.47 -4.60
CA ARG A 26 18.57 -8.84 -3.59
C ARG A 26 18.10 -8.53 -2.18
N LEU A 27 17.52 -7.35 -1.95
CA LEU A 27 16.97 -6.97 -0.65
C LEU A 27 15.83 -7.89 -0.19
N ILE A 28 14.90 -8.23 -1.07
CA ILE A 28 13.78 -9.13 -0.76
C ILE A 28 14.32 -10.49 -0.30
N LEU A 29 15.26 -11.07 -1.05
CA LEU A 29 15.86 -12.36 -0.70
C LEU A 29 16.66 -12.30 0.61
N ASP A 30 17.37 -11.20 0.84
CA ASP A 30 18.12 -10.93 2.06
C ASP A 30 17.22 -10.85 3.30
N ILE A 31 16.12 -10.09 3.22
CA ILE A 31 15.12 -9.99 4.29
C ILE A 31 14.46 -11.35 4.51
N ASN A 32 14.07 -12.04 3.44
CA ASN A 32 13.47 -13.36 3.55
C ASN A 32 14.41 -14.38 4.23
N SER A 33 15.72 -14.35 3.92
CA SER A 33 16.71 -15.19 4.59
C SER A 33 16.88 -14.84 6.06
N LEU A 34 16.78 -13.56 6.42
CA LEU A 34 16.86 -13.09 7.80
C LEU A 34 15.65 -13.55 8.63
N LEU A 35 14.47 -13.60 8.01
CA LEU A 35 13.19 -13.91 8.67
C LEU A 35 12.80 -15.40 8.57
N SER A 36 13.62 -16.23 7.92
CA SER A 36 13.43 -17.68 7.85
C SER A 36 13.32 -18.30 9.27
N PRO A 37 12.42 -19.28 9.51
CA PRO A 37 11.61 -20.02 8.54
C PRO A 37 10.23 -19.41 8.22
N THR A 38 9.98 -18.15 8.59
CA THR A 38 8.70 -17.50 8.25
C THR A 38 8.55 -17.37 6.73
N VAL A 39 7.40 -17.76 6.21
CA VAL A 39 7.09 -17.67 4.78
C VAL A 39 6.54 -16.27 4.44
N PRO A 40 6.97 -15.67 3.32
CA PRO A 40 6.47 -14.38 2.86
C PRO A 40 5.07 -14.51 2.24
N ILE A 41 4.30 -13.44 2.36
CA ILE A 41 3.02 -13.22 1.69
C ILE A 41 3.21 -12.02 0.78
N VAL A 42 2.97 -12.17 -0.52
CA VAL A 42 2.97 -11.05 -1.47
C VAL A 42 1.54 -10.57 -1.63
N MET A 43 1.32 -9.26 -1.60
CA MET A 43 -0.01 -8.64 -1.64
C MET A 43 -0.02 -7.47 -2.62
N GLY A 44 -1.22 -7.09 -3.08
CA GLY A 44 -1.46 -5.89 -3.87
C GLY A 44 -2.92 -5.44 -3.81
N PRO A 45 -3.35 -4.45 -4.64
CA PRO A 45 -2.66 -3.86 -5.79
C PRO A 45 -1.36 -3.10 -5.47
N ASP A 46 -1.25 -2.46 -4.31
CA ASP A 46 0.00 -1.86 -3.86
C ASP A 46 0.99 -2.95 -3.45
N PHE A 47 2.04 -3.15 -4.23
CA PHE A 47 2.98 -4.24 -4.00
C PHE A 47 3.60 -4.18 -2.60
N ALA A 48 3.28 -5.20 -1.80
CA ALA A 48 3.83 -5.38 -0.47
C ALA A 48 4.21 -6.85 -0.24
N ILE A 49 5.24 -7.06 0.59
CA ILE A 49 5.62 -8.39 1.07
C ILE A 49 5.58 -8.39 2.59
N ARG A 50 4.81 -9.30 3.17
CA ARG A 50 4.63 -9.40 4.63
C ARG A 50 5.16 -10.73 5.16
N TRP A 51 5.83 -10.67 6.31
CA TRP A 51 6.26 -11.81 7.11
C TRP A 51 5.65 -11.70 8.50
N VAL A 52 4.80 -12.66 8.86
CA VAL A 52 4.13 -12.73 10.17
C VAL A 52 5.00 -13.53 11.14
N LEU A 53 5.55 -12.87 12.14
CA LEU A 53 6.47 -13.37 13.17
C LEU A 53 5.74 -13.62 14.50
N GLY A 54 4.55 -14.22 14.45
CA GLY A 54 3.68 -14.41 15.62
C GLY A 54 2.86 -13.16 15.90
N VAL A 55 3.13 -12.46 17.01
CA VAL A 55 2.43 -11.20 17.39
C VAL A 55 3.06 -9.96 16.76
N ARG A 56 4.02 -10.16 15.85
CA ARG A 56 4.75 -9.10 15.16
C ARG A 56 4.70 -9.37 13.67
N SER A 57 4.64 -8.32 12.86
CA SER A 57 4.76 -8.42 11.40
C SER A 57 5.88 -7.51 10.91
N VAL A 58 6.58 -7.96 9.87
CA VAL A 58 7.47 -7.15 9.05
C VAL A 58 6.88 -7.06 7.66
N GLU A 59 6.79 -5.87 7.11
CA GLU A 59 6.23 -5.62 5.79
C GLU A 59 7.15 -4.71 4.97
N LEU A 60 7.35 -5.05 3.71
CA LEU A 60 8.09 -4.26 2.73
C LEU A 60 7.13 -3.81 1.63
N GLY A 61 6.75 -2.54 1.64
CA GLY A 61 6.05 -1.89 0.52
C GLY A 61 7.03 -1.34 -0.51
N VAL A 62 6.66 -1.43 -1.79
CA VAL A 62 7.47 -0.96 -2.93
C VAL A 62 6.62 -0.08 -3.83
N THR A 63 7.13 1.10 -4.17
CA THR A 63 6.49 2.02 -5.12
C THR A 63 7.50 2.45 -6.16
N ALA A 64 7.11 2.45 -7.43
CA ALA A 64 7.93 3.02 -8.50
C ALA A 64 8.10 4.53 -8.29
N ASP A 65 9.29 5.05 -8.58
CA ASP A 65 9.64 6.45 -8.36
C ASP A 65 10.57 6.92 -9.49
N SER A 66 10.19 7.98 -10.21
CA SER A 66 10.94 8.47 -11.37
C SER A 66 12.35 8.95 -11.01
N LYS A 67 12.52 9.54 -9.82
CA LYS A 67 13.80 10.05 -9.30
C LYS A 67 14.65 8.93 -8.73
N TRP A 68 14.03 7.99 -8.01
CA TRP A 68 14.74 7.02 -7.17
C TRP A 68 14.68 5.56 -7.68
N GLY A 69 14.03 5.30 -8.81
CA GLY A 69 13.77 3.95 -9.31
C GLY A 69 12.66 3.29 -8.51
N TYR A 70 12.98 2.79 -7.31
CA TYR A 70 12.01 2.25 -6.37
C TYR A 70 12.15 2.89 -4.98
N LYS A 71 11.02 3.38 -4.46
CA LYS A 71 10.87 3.77 -3.06
C LYS A 71 10.49 2.54 -2.24
N LEU A 72 11.26 2.28 -1.19
CA LEU A 72 11.08 1.13 -0.32
C LEU A 72 10.59 1.63 1.03
N THR A 73 9.58 0.98 1.58
CA THR A 73 9.03 1.27 2.89
C THR A 73 8.97 -0.01 3.70
N LEU A 74 9.83 -0.13 4.72
CA LEU A 74 9.77 -1.22 5.67
C LEU A 74 8.93 -0.81 6.88
N ARG A 75 7.90 -1.58 7.20
CA ARG A 75 7.08 -1.41 8.39
C ARG A 75 7.29 -2.61 9.31
N CYS A 76 7.38 -2.38 10.62
CA CYS A 76 7.30 -3.46 11.61
C CYS A 76 6.30 -3.06 12.69
N TYR A 77 5.32 -3.91 12.99
CA TYR A 77 4.20 -3.55 13.86
C TYR A 77 3.64 -4.76 14.61
N ASP A 78 2.81 -4.46 15.61
CA ASP A 78 2.07 -5.49 16.33
C ASP A 78 0.92 -5.98 15.47
N THR A 79 0.95 -7.28 15.20
CA THR A 79 -0.01 -7.97 14.37
C THR A 79 -1.43 -7.75 14.89
N GLN A 80 -1.68 -7.89 16.19
CA GLN A 80 -3.05 -7.82 16.75
C GLN A 80 -3.69 -6.45 16.65
N ILE A 81 -2.87 -5.39 16.58
CA ILE A 81 -3.36 -4.02 16.40
C ILE A 81 -3.70 -3.78 14.93
N VAL A 82 -2.82 -4.20 14.02
CA VAL A 82 -2.97 -3.89 12.60
C VAL A 82 -3.96 -4.82 11.89
N GLU A 83 -3.96 -6.15 12.15
CA GLU A 83 -4.97 -7.01 11.49
C GLU A 83 -6.39 -6.65 11.90
N GLY A 84 -6.60 -6.19 13.15
CA GLY A 84 -7.91 -5.77 13.62
C GLY A 84 -8.46 -4.60 12.82
N GLU A 85 -7.65 -3.57 12.61
CA GLU A 85 -8.01 -2.39 11.81
C GLU A 85 -8.12 -2.74 10.31
N GLU A 86 -7.20 -3.54 9.78
CA GLU A 86 -7.26 -4.00 8.38
C GLU A 86 -8.53 -4.83 8.12
N LYS A 87 -8.90 -5.70 9.07
CA LYS A 87 -10.15 -6.45 8.99
C LYS A 87 -11.37 -5.53 9.08
N LEU A 88 -11.37 -4.55 9.99
CA LEU A 88 -12.47 -3.59 10.10
C LEU A 88 -12.63 -2.77 8.81
N ALA A 89 -11.53 -2.35 8.18
CA ALA A 89 -11.57 -1.64 6.92
C ALA A 89 -12.17 -2.50 5.79
N VAL A 90 -11.88 -3.81 5.77
CA VAL A 90 -12.50 -4.74 4.82
C VAL A 90 -13.99 -5.00 5.14
N ASP A 91 -14.33 -5.24 6.42
CA ASP A 91 -15.69 -5.59 6.86
C ASP A 91 -16.69 -4.42 6.72
N TYR A 92 -16.24 -3.17 6.86
CA TYR A 92 -17.06 -1.95 6.82
C TYR A 92 -16.86 -1.12 5.54
N ARG A 93 -16.45 -1.76 4.45
CA ARG A 93 -16.21 -1.11 3.15
C ARG A 93 -17.42 -0.28 2.70
N GLU A 94 -17.22 1.01 2.46
CA GLU A 94 -18.20 1.83 1.74
C GLU A 94 -18.00 1.63 0.22
N PRO A 95 -19.07 1.52 -0.59
CA PRO A 95 -18.98 1.22 -2.03
C PRO A 95 -18.16 2.23 -2.85
N ASP A 96 -18.00 3.46 -2.37
CA ASP A 96 -17.33 4.59 -3.03
C ASP A 96 -15.82 4.67 -2.75
N GLU A 97 -15.27 3.81 -1.86
CA GLU A 97 -13.83 3.75 -1.65
C GLU A 97 -13.15 2.97 -2.77
N ASP A 98 -12.45 3.72 -3.65
CA ASP A 98 -11.59 3.19 -4.72
C ASP A 98 -10.76 1.98 -4.25
N ILE A 99 -10.83 0.85 -4.97
CA ILE A 99 -9.98 -0.32 -4.67
C ILE A 99 -8.48 0.01 -4.70
N ALA A 100 -8.10 1.07 -5.44
CA ALA A 100 -6.77 1.63 -5.46
C ALA A 100 -6.28 2.13 -4.09
N ASN A 101 -7.19 2.32 -3.13
CA ASN A 101 -6.88 2.68 -1.74
C ASN A 101 -6.68 1.46 -0.82
N PHE A 102 -6.91 0.23 -1.30
CA PHE A 102 -6.75 -0.99 -0.50
C PHE A 102 -5.49 -1.74 -0.87
N SER A 103 -4.55 -1.87 0.06
CA SER A 103 -3.25 -2.50 -0.20
C SER A 103 -3.27 -4.04 -0.27
N TYR A 104 -4.42 -4.72 -0.06
CA TYR A 104 -4.50 -6.18 0.14
C TYR A 104 -5.63 -6.91 -0.63
N ALA A 105 -6.11 -6.38 -1.75
CA ALA A 105 -7.18 -6.98 -2.57
C ALA A 105 -6.85 -8.38 -3.16
N TRP A 106 -5.58 -8.79 -3.16
CA TRP A 106 -5.18 -10.15 -3.52
C TRP A 106 -3.88 -10.54 -2.81
N SER A 107 -3.61 -11.84 -2.73
CA SER A 107 -2.36 -12.36 -2.17
C SER A 107 -1.80 -13.57 -2.90
N ILE A 108 -0.47 -13.72 -2.87
CA ILE A 108 0.29 -14.85 -3.41
C ILE A 108 1.20 -15.41 -2.32
N TYR A 109 1.28 -16.74 -2.24
CA TYR A 109 2.17 -17.48 -1.34
C TYR A 109 3.34 -18.09 -2.12
N PRO A 110 4.42 -17.33 -2.39
CA PRO A 110 5.47 -17.77 -3.30
C PRO A 110 6.28 -18.98 -2.79
N LEU A 111 6.39 -19.15 -1.47
CA LEU A 111 7.23 -20.17 -0.82
C LEU A 111 6.44 -21.19 0.02
N GLY A 112 5.10 -21.21 -0.11
CA GLY A 112 4.20 -22.09 0.65
C GLY A 112 3.26 -21.34 1.59
N THR A 113 2.29 -22.06 2.15
CA THR A 113 1.19 -21.48 2.93
C THR A 113 1.63 -21.01 4.33
N PRO A 114 1.41 -19.74 4.71
CA PRO A 114 1.68 -19.25 6.06
C PRO A 114 0.81 -19.93 7.12
N LYS A 115 1.25 -19.88 8.39
CA LYS A 115 0.44 -20.31 9.53
C LYS A 115 -0.31 -19.11 10.10
N GLY A 116 -1.62 -19.09 9.91
CA GLY A 116 -2.45 -17.98 10.38
C GLY A 116 -2.21 -16.68 9.58
N TRP A 117 -3.12 -15.74 9.79
CA TRP A 117 -3.47 -14.60 8.95
C TRP A 117 -4.54 -14.93 7.89
N LEU A 118 -5.70 -14.28 8.00
CA LEU A 118 -6.99 -14.53 7.32
C LEU A 118 -7.00 -14.30 5.80
N ASP A 119 -8.05 -14.86 5.18
CA ASP A 119 -8.54 -14.59 3.82
C ASP A 119 -9.06 -13.14 3.70
N LEU A 120 -8.14 -12.16 3.67
CA LEU A 120 -8.48 -10.73 3.63
C LEU A 120 -8.89 -10.20 2.25
N ALA A 121 -9.14 -11.08 1.29
CA ALA A 121 -9.61 -10.72 -0.04
C ALA A 121 -10.76 -11.64 -0.45
N TYR A 122 -11.98 -11.27 -0.10
CA TYR A 122 -13.20 -11.83 -0.67
C TYR A 122 -14.03 -10.69 -1.24
N MET A 123 -13.89 -10.45 -2.54
CA MET A 123 -14.77 -9.56 -3.28
C MET A 123 -15.48 -10.39 -4.32
N LEU A 124 -16.81 -10.44 -4.22
CA LEU A 124 -17.64 -11.09 -5.20
C LEU A 124 -18.04 -10.06 -6.27
N CYS A 125 -17.64 -10.33 -7.51
CA CYS A 125 -18.05 -9.57 -8.69
C CYS A 125 -19.25 -10.26 -9.33
N TYR A 126 -20.43 -9.68 -9.17
CA TYR A 126 -21.71 -10.23 -9.66
C TYR A 126 -22.23 -9.58 -10.95
N ASN A 127 -21.63 -8.47 -11.37
CA ASN A 127 -21.90 -7.79 -12.64
C ASN A 127 -20.65 -7.10 -13.21
N TRP A 128 -20.73 -6.54 -14.41
CA TRP A 128 -19.59 -5.89 -15.05
C TRP A 128 -19.14 -4.61 -14.35
N SER A 129 -20.04 -3.87 -13.68
CA SER A 129 -19.69 -2.67 -12.92
C SER A 129 -18.80 -3.03 -11.70
N THR A 130 -19.18 -4.04 -10.92
CA THR A 130 -18.38 -4.57 -9.81
C THR A 130 -17.13 -5.31 -10.28
N PHE A 131 -17.15 -5.91 -11.47
CA PHE A 131 -15.95 -6.45 -12.10
C PHE A 131 -14.94 -5.34 -12.43
N ASP A 132 -15.40 -4.25 -13.06
CA ASP A 132 -14.56 -3.12 -13.41
C ASP A 132 -13.98 -2.44 -12.17
N MET A 133 -14.81 -2.29 -11.14
CA MET A 133 -14.41 -1.65 -9.89
C MET A 133 -13.39 -2.49 -9.10
N TYR A 134 -13.57 -3.83 -9.05
CA TYR A 134 -12.82 -4.67 -8.11
C TYR A 134 -11.90 -5.70 -8.75
N PHE A 135 -12.26 -6.27 -9.89
CA PHE A 135 -11.50 -7.36 -10.53
C PHE A 135 -10.49 -6.83 -11.54
N ALA A 136 -10.88 -5.86 -12.37
CA ALA A 136 -10.03 -5.30 -13.41
C ALA A 136 -8.72 -4.67 -12.87
N PRO A 137 -8.73 -3.88 -11.76
CA PRO A 137 -7.51 -3.35 -11.16
C PRO A 137 -6.58 -4.44 -10.62
N VAL A 138 -7.13 -5.57 -10.18
CA VAL A 138 -6.35 -6.74 -9.79
C VAL A 138 -5.64 -7.34 -11.00
N LEU A 139 -6.36 -7.59 -12.11
CA LEU A 139 -5.75 -8.08 -13.35
C LEU A 139 -4.66 -7.15 -13.87
N ASN A 140 -4.88 -5.84 -13.83
CA ASN A 140 -3.93 -4.83 -14.33
C ASN A 140 -2.70 -4.66 -13.44
N SER A 141 -2.83 -4.83 -12.12
CA SER A 141 -1.70 -4.70 -11.17
C SER A 141 -0.81 -5.95 -11.09
N LEU A 142 -1.37 -7.14 -11.35
CA LEU A 142 -0.68 -8.42 -11.19
C LEU A 142 0.64 -8.53 -11.97
N PRO A 143 0.71 -8.16 -13.27
CA PRO A 143 1.97 -8.23 -14.01
C PRO A 143 3.13 -7.43 -13.42
N GLU A 144 2.89 -6.17 -13.00
CA GLU A 144 3.93 -5.37 -12.35
C GLU A 144 4.31 -5.98 -11.00
N ALA A 145 3.35 -6.46 -10.22
CA ALA A 145 3.64 -7.15 -8.97
C ALA A 145 4.51 -8.42 -9.18
N ILE A 146 4.20 -9.23 -10.19
CA ILE A 146 4.99 -10.41 -10.55
C ILE A 146 6.41 -10.02 -10.96
N LYS A 147 6.57 -8.91 -11.70
CA LYS A 147 7.88 -8.36 -12.06
C LYS A 147 8.69 -7.91 -10.83
N LEU A 148 8.05 -7.33 -9.82
CA LEU A 148 8.71 -6.90 -8.57
C LEU A 148 9.16 -8.09 -7.71
N MET A 149 8.52 -9.26 -7.83
CA MET A 149 8.97 -10.47 -7.15
C MET A 149 10.34 -10.95 -7.68
N PRO A 150 11.20 -11.53 -6.80
CA PRO A 150 12.40 -12.24 -7.25
C PRO A 150 12.07 -13.33 -8.27
N PRO A 151 12.89 -13.55 -9.32
CA PRO A 151 12.57 -14.50 -10.39
C PRO A 151 12.22 -15.92 -9.90
N THR A 152 12.87 -16.40 -8.82
CA THR A 152 12.62 -17.72 -8.23
C THR A 152 11.27 -17.85 -7.52
N TRP A 153 10.57 -16.75 -7.27
CA TRP A 153 9.26 -16.72 -6.60
C TRP A 153 8.10 -16.63 -7.60
N ARG A 154 8.38 -16.24 -8.85
CA ARG A 154 7.36 -15.97 -9.84
C ARG A 154 6.67 -17.25 -10.28
N LYS A 155 5.34 -17.19 -10.32
CA LYS A 155 4.48 -18.16 -10.96
C LYS A 155 3.41 -17.38 -11.74
N PRO A 156 2.98 -17.87 -12.91
CA PRO A 156 1.83 -17.30 -13.58
C PRO A 156 0.59 -17.36 -12.69
N VAL A 157 -0.27 -16.35 -12.81
CA VAL A 157 -1.60 -16.36 -12.21
C VAL A 157 -2.61 -16.51 -13.33
N ASN A 158 -3.45 -17.54 -13.28
CA ASN A 158 -4.39 -17.87 -14.35
C ASN A 158 -5.83 -17.74 -13.87
N PHE A 159 -6.64 -17.03 -14.64
CA PHE A 159 -8.09 -16.93 -14.44
C PHE A 159 -8.79 -17.59 -15.61
N SER A 160 -9.90 -18.29 -15.39
CA SER A 160 -10.60 -19.03 -16.45
C SER A 160 -12.11 -18.81 -16.41
N TRP A 161 -12.70 -18.59 -17.58
CA TRP A 161 -14.15 -18.46 -17.76
C TRP A 161 -14.65 -19.41 -18.84
N ASN A 162 -15.90 -19.86 -18.70
CA ASN A 162 -16.61 -20.57 -19.74
C ASN A 162 -17.29 -19.58 -20.70
N MET A 163 -16.76 -19.47 -21.91
CA MET A 163 -17.29 -18.66 -23.00
C MET A 163 -17.74 -19.53 -24.20
N GLU A 164 -18.22 -20.75 -23.94
CA GLU A 164 -18.74 -21.66 -24.99
C GLU A 164 -19.89 -21.04 -25.78
N ALA A 165 -20.78 -20.29 -25.14
CA ALA A 165 -21.92 -19.62 -25.78
C ALA A 165 -21.48 -18.63 -26.88
N SER A 166 -20.27 -18.07 -26.75
CA SER A 166 -19.68 -17.11 -27.69
C SER A 166 -18.68 -17.76 -28.65
N GLY A 167 -18.56 -19.08 -28.61
CA GLY A 167 -17.76 -19.88 -29.54
C GLY A 167 -16.29 -20.07 -29.16
N TRP A 168 -15.84 -19.51 -28.03
CA TRP A 168 -14.43 -19.57 -27.59
C TRP A 168 -14.13 -20.73 -26.63
N GLY A 169 -15.16 -21.40 -26.12
CA GLY A 169 -14.98 -22.44 -25.09
C GLY A 169 -14.38 -21.83 -23.82
N THR A 170 -13.39 -22.50 -23.21
CA THR A 170 -12.69 -21.91 -22.07
C THR A 170 -11.75 -20.80 -22.53
N VAL A 171 -11.94 -19.60 -22.00
CA VAL A 171 -11.02 -18.48 -22.15
C VAL A 171 -10.20 -18.33 -20.87
N GLN A 172 -8.88 -18.29 -21.01
CA GLN A 172 -7.94 -18.13 -19.93
C GLN A 172 -7.20 -16.80 -20.04
N VAL A 173 -7.12 -16.07 -18.93
CA VAL A 173 -6.28 -14.89 -18.75
C VAL A 173 -5.10 -15.27 -17.85
N SER A 174 -3.88 -15.22 -18.39
CA SER A 174 -2.64 -15.55 -17.69
C SER A 174 -1.81 -14.28 -17.45
N ALA A 175 -1.56 -13.95 -16.19
CA ALA A 175 -0.68 -12.85 -15.78
C ALA A 175 0.76 -13.34 -15.55
N THR A 176 1.73 -12.63 -16.13
CA THR A 176 3.18 -12.85 -15.96
C THR A 176 3.90 -11.51 -15.78
N GLU A 177 5.21 -11.49 -15.54
CA GLU A 177 5.97 -10.24 -15.46
C GLU A 177 5.99 -9.42 -16.76
N GLN A 178 5.57 -10.00 -17.88
CA GLN A 178 5.56 -9.36 -19.20
C GLN A 178 4.24 -8.67 -19.52
N GLY A 179 3.16 -9.01 -18.80
CA GLY A 179 1.81 -8.54 -19.09
C GLY A 179 0.76 -9.64 -18.89
N LEU A 180 -0.39 -9.46 -19.55
CA LEU A 180 -1.47 -10.43 -19.62
C LEU A 180 -1.45 -11.17 -20.95
N THR A 181 -1.79 -12.45 -20.92
CA THR A 181 -2.09 -13.25 -22.11
C THR A 181 -3.51 -13.75 -22.01
N ILE A 182 -4.34 -13.41 -22.98
CA ILE A 182 -5.70 -13.95 -23.10
C ILE A 182 -5.67 -15.02 -24.19
N SER A 183 -6.18 -16.21 -23.90
CA SER A 183 -6.17 -17.34 -24.82
C SER A 183 -7.48 -18.10 -24.80
N SER A 184 -7.83 -18.70 -25.93
CA SER A 184 -9.03 -19.51 -26.10
C SER A 184 -8.65 -20.97 -26.31
N ALA A 185 -9.35 -21.89 -25.64
CA ALA A 185 -9.22 -23.32 -25.85
C ALA A 185 -9.67 -23.75 -27.27
N VAL A 186 -10.48 -22.93 -27.93
CA VAL A 186 -10.92 -23.12 -29.31
C VAL A 186 -10.06 -22.29 -30.26
N GLY A 187 -9.62 -22.91 -31.36
CA GLY A 187 -8.97 -22.19 -32.47
C GLY A 187 -7.52 -21.77 -32.26
N ALA A 188 -6.90 -22.08 -31.12
CA ALA A 188 -5.55 -21.61 -30.75
C ALA A 188 -5.40 -20.07 -30.83
N GLU A 189 -6.50 -19.35 -30.61
CA GLU A 189 -6.49 -17.88 -30.56
C GLU A 189 -5.85 -17.39 -29.27
N GLN A 190 -4.98 -16.39 -29.40
CA GLN A 190 -4.27 -15.75 -28.30
C GLN A 190 -3.99 -14.27 -28.62
N VAL A 191 -4.01 -13.44 -27.58
CA VAL A 191 -3.58 -12.05 -27.62
C VAL A 191 -2.78 -11.72 -26.36
N GLU A 192 -1.71 -10.95 -26.53
CA GLU A 192 -0.86 -10.46 -25.45
C GLU A 192 -1.15 -8.98 -25.23
N ILE A 193 -1.38 -8.60 -23.98
CA ILE A 193 -1.47 -7.23 -23.52
C ILE A 193 -0.21 -6.97 -22.70
N PRO A 194 0.80 -6.29 -23.27
CA PRO A 194 2.05 -6.10 -22.56
C PRO A 194 1.89 -5.11 -21.41
N LEU A 195 2.80 -5.21 -20.45
CA LEU A 195 2.82 -4.46 -19.21
C LEU A 195 2.58 -2.95 -19.40
N GLU A 196 3.21 -2.34 -20.40
CA GLU A 196 3.10 -0.91 -20.71
C GLU A 196 1.74 -0.47 -21.26
N ALA A 197 0.90 -1.41 -21.69
CA ALA A 197 -0.43 -1.14 -22.27
C ALA A 197 -1.59 -1.55 -21.35
N LEU A 198 -1.32 -2.18 -20.20
CA LEU A 198 -2.36 -2.76 -19.33
C LEU A 198 -3.40 -1.74 -18.88
N TRP A 199 -2.95 -0.55 -18.49
CA TRP A 199 -3.83 0.49 -17.97
C TRP A 199 -4.54 1.30 -19.05
N GLN A 200 -4.18 1.06 -20.31
CA GLN A 200 -4.77 1.70 -21.50
C GLN A 200 -5.75 0.76 -22.22
N VAL A 201 -5.78 -0.51 -21.86
CA VAL A 201 -6.75 -1.49 -22.35
C VAL A 201 -7.79 -1.73 -21.25
N ASP A 202 -9.04 -1.43 -21.57
CA ASP A 202 -10.19 -1.75 -20.72
C ASP A 202 -10.40 -3.28 -20.71
N ILE A 203 -9.89 -3.94 -19.68
CA ILE A 203 -9.95 -5.39 -19.54
C ILE A 203 -11.39 -5.88 -19.27
N THR A 204 -12.24 -5.05 -18.67
CA THR A 204 -13.66 -5.31 -18.46
C THR A 204 -14.36 -5.42 -19.81
N ALA A 205 -14.17 -4.42 -20.68
CA ALA A 205 -14.72 -4.42 -22.03
C ALA A 205 -14.18 -5.58 -22.87
N VAL A 206 -12.89 -5.93 -22.74
CA VAL A 206 -12.30 -7.08 -23.44
C VAL A 206 -12.96 -8.39 -23.02
N LEU A 207 -13.08 -8.66 -21.72
CA LEU A 207 -13.65 -9.92 -21.23
C LEU A 207 -15.16 -9.99 -21.47
N SER A 208 -15.88 -8.89 -21.30
CA SER A 208 -17.30 -8.81 -21.65
C SER A 208 -17.53 -9.04 -23.15
N GLY A 209 -16.73 -8.39 -23.99
CA GLY A 209 -16.82 -8.53 -25.45
C GLY A 209 -16.50 -9.94 -25.94
N LEU A 210 -15.45 -10.59 -25.44
CA LEU A 210 -15.16 -12.00 -25.74
C LEU A 210 -16.26 -12.93 -25.22
N GLY A 211 -16.87 -12.58 -24.07
CA GLY A 211 -18.07 -13.21 -23.54
C GLY A 211 -19.33 -13.01 -24.40
N GLY A 212 -19.28 -12.21 -25.47
CA GLY A 212 -20.41 -11.94 -26.36
C GLY A 212 -21.27 -10.75 -25.93
N GLY A 213 -20.80 -9.94 -24.99
CA GLY A 213 -21.52 -8.78 -24.45
C GLY A 213 -22.72 -9.15 -23.56
N VAL A 214 -22.73 -10.38 -23.04
CA VAL A 214 -23.77 -10.86 -22.12
C VAL A 214 -23.49 -10.38 -20.69
N PRO A 215 -24.52 -10.29 -19.83
CA PRO A 215 -24.34 -10.08 -18.39
C PRO A 215 -23.31 -11.04 -17.78
N LEU A 216 -22.51 -10.56 -16.80
CA LEU A 216 -21.47 -11.35 -16.15
C LEU A 216 -22.01 -12.63 -15.52
N LYS A 217 -23.23 -12.59 -14.95
CA LYS A 217 -23.93 -13.76 -14.40
C LYS A 217 -24.20 -14.88 -15.40
N GLN A 218 -24.04 -14.63 -16.70
CA GLN A 218 -24.16 -15.63 -17.76
C GLN A 218 -22.81 -16.17 -18.23
N LEU A 219 -21.69 -15.74 -17.63
CA LEU A 219 -20.33 -16.19 -17.93
C LEU A 219 -19.72 -16.91 -16.72
N PRO A 220 -19.92 -18.24 -16.60
CA PRO A 220 -19.40 -19.02 -15.49
C PRO A 220 -17.89 -18.87 -15.31
N PHE A 221 -17.47 -18.36 -14.15
CA PHE A 221 -16.09 -18.39 -13.70
C PHE A 221 -15.70 -19.81 -13.29
N LEU A 222 -14.58 -20.29 -13.83
CA LEU A 222 -14.07 -21.64 -13.60
C LEU A 222 -13.01 -21.69 -12.50
N GLY A 223 -12.46 -20.53 -12.11
CA GLY A 223 -11.54 -20.41 -11.00
C GLY A 223 -10.28 -19.61 -11.31
N CYS A 224 -9.49 -19.42 -10.26
CA CYS A 224 -8.17 -18.80 -10.29
C CYS A 224 -7.11 -19.79 -9.81
N GLU A 225 -6.01 -19.91 -10.55
CA GLU A 225 -4.81 -20.61 -10.13
C GLU A 225 -3.67 -19.61 -9.88
N GLY A 226 -2.99 -19.72 -8.74
CA GLY A 226 -1.79 -18.93 -8.42
C GLY A 226 -2.00 -17.84 -7.38
N LEU A 227 -3.24 -17.37 -7.18
CA LEU A 227 -3.61 -16.58 -6.01
C LEU A 227 -3.90 -17.49 -4.82
N ALA A 228 -3.55 -16.99 -3.64
CA ALA A 228 -4.02 -17.57 -2.38
C ALA A 228 -5.40 -17.03 -2.01
N ASN A 229 -5.61 -15.73 -2.21
CA ASN A 229 -6.88 -15.03 -2.04
C ASN A 229 -6.96 -13.90 -3.07
N GLY A 230 -8.17 -13.54 -3.49
CA GLY A 230 -8.40 -12.51 -4.50
C GLY A 230 -9.89 -12.35 -4.82
N PRO A 231 -10.24 -11.43 -5.73
CA PRO A 231 -11.62 -11.29 -6.18
C PRO A 231 -12.08 -12.57 -6.88
N GLU A 232 -13.36 -12.91 -6.67
CA GLU A 232 -14.05 -14.02 -7.33
C GLU A 232 -15.23 -13.49 -8.13
N SER A 233 -15.59 -14.20 -9.19
CA SER A 233 -16.80 -13.91 -9.98
C SER A 233 -17.76 -15.10 -9.94
N LEU A 234 -18.97 -14.91 -10.44
CA LEU A 234 -20.03 -15.90 -10.42
C LEU A 234 -19.63 -17.17 -11.17
N THR A 235 -19.79 -18.29 -10.51
CA THR A 235 -19.48 -19.64 -11.02
C THR A 235 -20.59 -20.21 -11.89
N GLY A 236 -21.75 -19.56 -11.95
CA GLY A 236 -22.97 -20.07 -12.58
C GLY A 236 -23.69 -21.13 -11.75
N GLN A 237 -23.27 -21.35 -10.50
CA GLN A 237 -23.89 -22.29 -9.55
C GLN A 237 -24.65 -21.58 -8.42
N GLU A 238 -24.78 -20.25 -8.50
CA GLU A 238 -25.43 -19.43 -7.48
C GLU A 238 -26.91 -19.79 -7.34
N SER A 239 -27.41 -19.73 -6.10
CA SER A 239 -28.80 -20.08 -5.82
C SER A 239 -29.77 -18.99 -6.32
N ALA A 240 -31.05 -19.32 -6.44
CA ALA A 240 -32.06 -18.32 -6.80
C ALA A 240 -32.13 -17.17 -5.77
N GLU A 241 -31.88 -17.48 -4.49
CA GLU A 241 -31.83 -16.49 -3.40
C GLU A 241 -30.61 -15.57 -3.54
N ASP A 242 -29.44 -16.13 -3.87
CA ASP A 242 -28.22 -15.33 -4.12
C ASP A 242 -28.42 -14.40 -5.33
N LEU A 243 -29.00 -14.90 -6.42
CA LEU A 243 -29.27 -14.11 -7.61
C LEU A 243 -30.31 -13.00 -7.39
N GLU A 244 -31.32 -13.24 -6.54
CA GLU A 244 -32.29 -12.21 -6.13
C GLU A 244 -31.60 -11.14 -5.29
N LEU A 245 -30.75 -11.54 -4.33
CA LEU A 245 -29.96 -10.62 -3.52
C LEU A 245 -29.02 -9.75 -4.36
N PHE A 246 -28.32 -10.32 -5.34
CA PHE A 246 -27.45 -9.56 -6.23
C PHE A 246 -28.24 -8.56 -7.08
N ALA A 247 -29.44 -8.94 -7.54
CA ALA A 247 -30.32 -8.02 -8.27
C ALA A 247 -30.81 -6.88 -7.37
N GLU A 248 -31.15 -7.15 -6.11
CA GLU A 248 -31.49 -6.10 -5.13
C GLU A 248 -30.31 -5.14 -4.91
N TRP A 249 -29.08 -5.62 -4.85
CA TRP A 249 -27.89 -4.78 -4.73
C TRP A 249 -27.61 -3.92 -5.96
N GLU A 250 -27.95 -4.40 -7.17
CA GLU A 250 -27.88 -3.63 -8.42
C GLU A 250 -28.93 -2.52 -8.48
N ASP A 251 -30.14 -2.78 -7.97
CA ASP A 251 -31.25 -1.84 -8.02
C ASP A 251 -31.17 -0.76 -6.92
N ASP A 252 -30.28 -0.92 -5.93
CA ASP A 252 -30.06 0.04 -4.86
C ASP A 252 -29.26 1.25 -5.35
N GLU A 253 -29.96 2.38 -5.52
CA GLU A 253 -29.39 3.66 -5.97
C GLU A 253 -28.25 4.17 -5.07
N GLU A 254 -28.16 3.73 -3.81
CA GLU A 254 -27.06 4.12 -2.90
C GLU A 254 -25.72 3.45 -3.25
N ASN A 255 -25.71 2.38 -4.04
CA ASN A 255 -24.50 1.63 -4.35
C ASN A 255 -23.72 2.15 -5.57
N GLU A 256 -24.29 3.08 -6.37
CA GLU A 256 -23.71 3.57 -7.64
C GLU A 256 -23.30 2.44 -8.64
N ILE A 257 -23.88 1.25 -8.50
CA ILE A 257 -23.60 0.08 -9.33
C ILE A 257 -24.47 0.12 -10.58
N GLU A 258 -23.85 0.05 -11.76
CA GLU A 258 -24.62 -0.05 -13.00
C GLU A 258 -25.15 -1.48 -13.18
N PRO A 259 -26.45 -1.67 -13.48
CA PRO A 259 -27.00 -2.98 -13.76
C PRO A 259 -26.39 -3.56 -15.04
N ASP A 260 -26.26 -4.88 -15.08
CA ASP A 260 -25.73 -5.57 -16.25
C ASP A 260 -26.63 -5.35 -17.49
N GLY A 261 -26.12 -4.58 -18.46
CA GLY A 261 -26.75 -4.30 -19.75
C GLY A 261 -25.87 -4.68 -20.94
N SER A 262 -26.39 -4.50 -22.17
CA SER A 262 -25.62 -4.69 -23.41
C SER A 262 -24.63 -3.54 -23.66
N ASN A 263 -23.89 -3.12 -22.63
CA ASN A 263 -23.04 -1.93 -22.68
C ASN A 263 -21.72 -2.20 -23.42
N PHE A 264 -21.34 -3.48 -23.54
CA PHE A 264 -20.14 -3.90 -24.26
C PHE A 264 -20.51 -4.65 -25.55
N PRO A 265 -20.05 -4.20 -26.72
CA PRO A 265 -20.24 -4.95 -27.96
C PRO A 265 -19.45 -6.26 -27.92
N ALA A 266 -19.94 -7.29 -28.59
CA ALA A 266 -19.17 -8.52 -28.79
C ALA A 266 -17.86 -8.23 -29.54
N LEU A 267 -16.77 -8.86 -29.10
CA LEU A 267 -15.42 -8.69 -29.64
C LEU A 267 -14.85 -10.03 -30.12
N SER A 268 -14.07 -9.97 -31.20
CA SER A 268 -13.17 -11.04 -31.63
C SER A 268 -11.76 -10.83 -31.07
N PHE A 269 -10.91 -11.86 -31.12
CA PHE A 269 -9.49 -11.71 -30.78
C PHE A 269 -8.77 -10.67 -31.66
N ASP A 270 -9.19 -10.48 -32.92
CA ASP A 270 -8.64 -9.43 -33.79
C ASP A 270 -9.04 -8.03 -33.30
N ASP A 271 -10.25 -7.86 -32.78
CA ASP A 271 -10.66 -6.60 -32.18
C ASP A 271 -9.83 -6.29 -30.92
N VAL A 272 -9.57 -7.31 -30.08
CA VAL A 272 -8.68 -7.16 -28.91
C VAL A 272 -7.27 -6.79 -29.33
N ARG A 273 -6.70 -7.43 -30.37
CA ARG A 273 -5.38 -7.06 -30.92
C ARG A 273 -5.35 -5.61 -31.39
N ASN A 274 -6.41 -5.13 -32.02
CA ASN A 274 -6.53 -3.73 -32.46
C ASN A 274 -6.60 -2.76 -31.27
N LEU A 275 -7.32 -3.11 -30.20
CA LEU A 275 -7.36 -2.33 -28.96
C LEU A 275 -5.96 -2.22 -28.33
N VAL A 276 -5.24 -3.34 -28.23
CA VAL A 276 -3.85 -3.36 -27.72
C VAL A 276 -2.93 -2.51 -28.57
N ALA A 277 -2.98 -2.66 -29.90
CA ALA A 277 -2.15 -1.87 -30.81
C ALA A 277 -2.43 -0.37 -30.69
N LYS A 278 -3.69 0.03 -30.45
CA LYS A 278 -4.06 1.42 -30.20
C LYS A 278 -3.52 1.92 -28.86
N ALA A 279 -3.66 1.13 -27.80
CA ALA A 279 -3.16 1.44 -26.46
C ALA A 279 -1.65 1.69 -26.44
N GLN A 280 -0.88 0.91 -27.21
CA GLN A 280 0.58 1.09 -27.33
C GLN A 280 1.02 2.38 -28.05
N LEU A 281 0.12 3.01 -28.80
CA LEU A 281 0.38 4.27 -29.49
C LEU A 281 0.06 5.49 -28.61
N ASP A 282 -0.62 5.29 -27.48
CA ASP A 282 -0.98 6.36 -26.55
C ASP A 282 0.21 6.61 -25.61
N GLU A 283 1.03 7.60 -25.94
CA GLU A 283 2.10 8.05 -25.05
C GLU A 283 1.49 8.79 -23.86
N SER A 284 1.54 8.20 -22.66
CA SER A 284 1.18 8.93 -21.44
C SER A 284 2.16 10.08 -21.21
N GLU A 285 1.68 11.33 -21.15
CA GLU A 285 2.49 12.48 -20.75
C GLU A 285 2.92 12.33 -19.28
N GLY A 286 4.21 12.08 -19.07
CA GLY A 286 4.78 12.05 -17.72
C GLY A 286 4.80 13.46 -17.11
N PHE A 287 4.30 13.59 -15.88
CA PHE A 287 4.52 14.78 -15.08
C PHE A 287 5.99 14.85 -14.65
N GLU A 288 6.76 15.80 -15.20
CA GLU A 288 8.08 16.11 -14.68
C GLU A 288 7.96 16.94 -13.39
N GLU A 289 8.22 16.31 -12.24
CA GLU A 289 8.41 17.05 -10.99
C GLU A 289 9.72 17.86 -11.03
N LYS A 290 9.61 19.16 -10.73
CA LYS A 290 10.80 20.00 -10.57
C LYS A 290 11.59 19.55 -9.33
N PRO A 291 12.89 19.29 -9.45
CA PRO A 291 13.69 18.84 -8.32
C PRO A 291 13.76 19.94 -7.23
N LEU A 292 13.43 19.57 -5.99
CA LEU A 292 13.65 20.42 -4.81
C LEU A 292 15.14 20.47 -4.44
N GLN A 293 15.59 21.61 -3.93
CA GLN A 293 16.94 21.78 -3.41
C GLN A 293 17.00 21.38 -1.93
N GLY A 294 17.83 20.38 -1.63
CA GLY A 294 18.05 19.90 -0.26
C GLY A 294 18.82 20.90 0.62
N VAL A 295 18.30 21.15 1.81
CA VAL A 295 18.92 21.98 2.87
C VAL A 295 19.26 21.08 4.06
N PRO A 296 20.48 21.16 4.64
CA PRO A 296 20.83 20.37 5.81
C PRO A 296 19.92 20.68 7.00
N VAL A 297 19.53 19.64 7.75
CA VAL A 297 18.80 19.81 9.02
C VAL A 297 19.65 20.56 10.04
N ASN A 298 19.10 21.65 10.57
CA ASN A 298 19.65 22.36 11.72
C ASN A 298 18.55 22.44 12.81
N PRO A 299 18.58 21.57 13.83
CA PRO A 299 17.50 21.50 14.80
C PRO A 299 17.50 22.75 15.67
N GLY A 300 16.33 23.39 15.77
CA GLY A 300 16.14 24.55 16.65
C GLY A 300 16.13 24.19 18.14
N LEU A 301 15.90 22.92 18.46
CA LEU A 301 15.80 22.40 19.82
C LEU A 301 16.82 21.26 20.03
N ALA A 302 17.64 21.38 21.08
CA ALA A 302 18.60 20.35 21.44
C ALA A 302 17.88 19.05 21.85
N LEU A 303 18.45 17.89 21.48
CA LEU A 303 17.89 16.56 21.79
C LEU A 303 17.55 16.38 23.29
N GLN A 304 18.41 16.86 24.19
CA GLN A 304 18.16 16.75 25.63
C GLN A 304 16.93 17.55 26.08
N SER A 305 16.66 18.69 25.43
CA SER A 305 15.45 19.48 25.71
C SER A 305 14.19 18.78 25.20
N VAL A 306 14.26 18.10 24.05
CA VAL A 306 13.17 17.24 23.55
C VAL A 306 12.84 16.18 24.60
N PHE A 307 13.84 15.46 25.11
CA PHE A 307 13.63 14.42 26.11
C PHE A 307 13.10 14.98 27.42
N LYS A 308 13.59 16.15 27.87
CA LYS A 308 13.06 16.81 29.07
C LYS A 308 11.57 17.13 28.93
N ILE A 309 11.12 17.60 27.76
CA ILE A 309 9.70 17.85 27.50
C ILE A 309 8.87 16.55 27.59
N ILE A 310 9.38 15.45 27.01
CA ILE A 310 8.73 14.15 27.08
C ILE A 310 8.66 13.64 28.53
N ASP A 311 9.78 13.63 29.24
CA ASP A 311 9.88 13.14 30.63
C ASP A 311 8.97 13.94 31.58
N SER A 312 8.94 15.27 31.42
CA SER A 312 8.01 16.16 32.13
C SER A 312 6.55 15.83 31.84
N TRP A 313 6.21 15.57 30.58
CA TRP A 313 4.85 15.21 30.19
C TRP A 313 4.40 13.85 30.72
N LEU A 314 5.29 12.86 30.70
CA LEU A 314 5.04 11.57 31.33
C LEU A 314 4.76 11.74 32.83
N SER A 315 5.46 12.67 33.48
CA SER A 315 5.29 13.06 34.89
C SER A 315 4.08 13.96 35.18
N GLY A 316 3.27 14.30 34.17
CA GLY A 316 2.01 15.05 34.33
C GLY A 316 2.10 16.55 34.05
N ILE A 317 3.24 17.06 33.60
CA ILE A 317 3.39 18.47 33.21
C ILE A 317 2.88 18.67 31.79
N THR A 318 2.10 19.72 31.53
CA THR A 318 1.60 20.00 30.18
C THR A 318 2.76 20.33 29.22
N PRO A 319 2.80 19.80 27.98
CA PRO A 319 3.89 20.08 27.04
C PRO A 319 4.11 21.57 26.76
N SER A 320 3.04 22.37 26.74
CA SER A 320 3.13 23.83 26.58
C SER A 320 3.93 24.52 27.70
N GLN A 321 3.80 24.07 28.95
CA GLN A 321 4.58 24.61 30.06
C GLN A 321 6.06 24.26 29.89
N SER A 322 6.36 23.01 29.54
CA SER A 322 7.74 22.57 29.28
C SER A 322 8.35 23.27 28.07
N ALA A 323 7.55 23.61 27.05
CA ALA A 323 7.99 24.39 25.89
C ALA A 323 8.35 25.83 26.27
N ILE A 324 7.56 26.48 27.14
CA ILE A 324 7.88 27.83 27.65
C ILE A 324 9.19 27.80 28.45
N GLU A 325 9.39 26.79 29.30
CA GLU A 325 10.66 26.59 30.03
C GLU A 325 11.84 26.35 29.09
N ALA A 326 11.59 25.76 27.91
CA ALA A 326 12.57 25.57 26.85
C ALA A 326 12.78 26.82 25.96
N GLY A 327 12.12 27.94 26.30
CA GLY A 327 12.30 29.23 25.62
C GLY A 327 11.32 29.52 24.48
N ALA A 328 10.23 28.74 24.35
CA ALA A 328 9.19 29.04 23.39
C ALA A 328 8.25 30.15 23.89
N CYS A 329 7.76 30.97 22.96
CA CYS A 329 6.74 31.98 23.22
C CYS A 329 5.39 31.53 22.66
N PRO A 330 4.26 31.77 23.35
CA PRO A 330 2.94 31.59 22.77
C PRO A 330 2.79 32.41 21.48
N GLY A 331 2.20 31.82 20.44
CA GLY A 331 2.01 32.43 19.13
C GLY A 331 0.95 31.71 18.31
N ASP A 332 0.94 32.02 17.01
CA ASP A 332 0.01 31.45 16.03
C ASP A 332 0.78 30.73 14.91
N LEU A 333 0.31 29.55 14.52
CA LEU A 333 0.78 28.80 13.38
C LEU A 333 -0.42 28.40 12.51
N GLY A 334 -0.66 29.17 11.44
CA GLY A 334 -1.74 28.88 10.50
C GLY A 334 -3.13 29.02 11.11
N GLY A 335 -3.35 30.02 11.97
CA GLY A 335 -4.62 30.26 12.64
C GLY A 335 -4.87 29.38 13.87
N ARG A 336 -3.83 28.68 14.35
CA ARG A 336 -3.91 27.80 15.53
C ARG A 336 -2.91 28.24 16.59
N GLN A 337 -3.31 28.11 17.84
CA GLN A 337 -2.43 28.37 18.98
C GLN A 337 -1.22 27.42 18.95
N ALA A 338 -0.03 28.00 19.02
CA ALA A 338 1.24 27.29 19.05
C ALA A 338 2.23 27.94 20.04
N TRP A 339 3.32 27.23 20.32
CA TRP A 339 4.46 27.73 21.08
C TRP A 339 5.69 27.71 20.18
N LEU A 340 6.20 28.89 19.86
CA LEU A 340 7.21 29.12 18.84
C LEU A 340 8.58 29.29 19.50
N GLY A 341 9.52 28.43 19.15
CA GLY A 341 10.92 28.57 19.50
C GLY A 341 11.78 28.88 18.27
N PRO A 342 13.09 29.16 18.44
CA PRO A 342 13.98 29.44 17.33
C PRO A 342 14.20 28.19 16.46
N GLY A 343 13.47 28.06 15.35
CA GLY A 343 13.60 26.92 14.42
C GLY A 343 12.91 25.63 14.87
N TRP A 344 11.94 25.72 15.79
CA TRP A 344 11.10 24.61 16.24
C TRP A 344 9.77 25.16 16.76
N TYR A 345 8.74 24.32 16.86
CA TYR A 345 7.47 24.72 17.47
C TYR A 345 6.76 23.55 18.13
N LEU A 346 5.86 23.87 19.06
CA LEU A 346 4.90 22.94 19.63
C LEU A 346 3.49 23.41 19.28
N GLU A 347 2.63 22.51 18.82
CA GLU A 347 1.21 22.76 18.63
C GLU A 347 0.37 21.64 19.22
N LYS A 348 -0.92 21.91 19.48
CA LYS A 348 -1.89 20.90 19.89
C LYS A 348 -2.92 20.71 18.79
N ARG A 349 -3.01 19.50 18.24
CA ARG A 349 -4.07 19.04 17.33
C ARG A 349 -4.90 17.98 18.06
N TYR A 350 -5.07 16.80 17.47
CA TYR A 350 -5.58 15.62 18.20
C TYR A 350 -4.59 15.17 19.30
N ALA A 351 -3.29 15.37 19.08
CA ALA A 351 -2.20 15.16 20.03
C ALA A 351 -1.28 16.39 20.08
N TRP A 352 -0.33 16.41 21.02
CA TRP A 352 0.73 17.42 21.03
C TRP A 352 1.78 17.07 19.99
N ASN A 353 2.14 18.02 19.13
CA ASN A 353 3.13 17.83 18.08
C ASN A 353 4.27 18.82 18.30
N LEU A 354 5.43 18.29 18.68
CA LEU A 354 6.68 19.03 18.83
C LEU A 354 7.49 18.85 17.54
N ASN A 355 7.45 19.84 16.67
CA ASN A 355 8.25 19.85 15.46
C ASN A 355 9.62 20.44 15.77
N VAL A 356 10.65 19.60 15.78
CA VAL A 356 12.02 19.92 16.23
C VAL A 356 12.92 20.40 15.09
N ALA A 357 12.51 20.14 13.85
CA ALA A 357 13.16 20.61 12.64
C ALA A 357 12.08 20.78 11.55
N PRO A 358 11.40 21.94 11.52
CA PRO A 358 10.37 22.22 10.53
C PRO A 358 10.92 22.24 9.10
N GLU A 359 10.08 21.87 8.14
CA GLU A 359 10.40 21.98 6.72
C GLU A 359 10.77 23.44 6.37
N PRO A 360 11.82 23.67 5.54
CA PRO A 360 12.22 25.02 5.15
C PRO A 360 11.12 25.77 4.42
N LYS A 361 11.04 27.08 4.65
CA LYS A 361 10.12 27.95 3.93
C LYS A 361 10.62 28.20 2.50
N GLY A 362 9.86 27.76 1.51
CA GLY A 362 10.09 28.07 0.10
C GLY A 362 9.71 26.90 -0.81
N ALA A 363 8.97 27.16 -1.89
CA ALA A 363 8.41 26.12 -2.76
C ALA A 363 9.44 25.27 -3.53
N SER A 364 10.75 25.53 -3.36
CA SER A 364 11.84 24.82 -4.03
C SER A 364 12.88 24.29 -3.05
N LEU A 365 12.58 24.28 -1.75
CA LEU A 365 13.47 23.77 -0.71
C LEU A 365 12.85 22.54 -0.07
N GLU A 366 13.69 21.57 0.25
CA GLU A 366 13.34 20.45 1.13
C GLU A 366 14.44 20.21 2.16
N LEU A 367 14.12 19.58 3.29
CA LEU A 367 15.15 19.01 4.15
C LEU A 367 15.89 17.90 3.39
N GLU A 368 17.22 18.00 3.34
CA GLU A 368 18.07 16.99 2.71
C GLU A 368 17.76 15.60 3.32
N PRO A 369 17.31 14.61 2.50
CA PRO A 369 16.83 13.32 3.00
C PRO A 369 17.82 12.62 3.94
N ALA A 370 19.12 12.68 3.64
CA ALA A 370 20.14 12.06 4.45
C ALA A 370 20.31 12.73 5.82
N SER A 371 20.22 14.06 5.87
CA SER A 371 20.30 14.82 7.12
C SER A 371 19.04 14.64 7.97
N ARG A 372 17.86 14.63 7.33
CA ARG A 372 16.57 14.33 7.95
C ARG A 372 16.56 12.95 8.61
N ALA A 373 16.97 11.92 7.86
CA ALA A 373 17.04 10.55 8.36
C ALA A 373 17.98 10.44 9.57
N ARG A 374 19.19 11.02 9.50
CA ARG A 374 20.16 10.97 10.61
C ARG A 374 19.61 11.56 11.91
N MET A 375 18.96 12.72 11.83
CA MET A 375 18.37 13.38 13.00
C MET A 375 17.20 12.57 13.56
N ALA A 376 16.29 12.12 12.71
CA ALA A 376 15.13 11.33 13.11
C ALA A 376 15.57 9.98 13.72
N TRP A 377 16.57 9.30 13.13
CA TRP A 377 17.15 8.07 13.68
C TRP A 377 17.82 8.31 15.03
N SER A 378 18.53 9.42 15.20
CA SER A 378 19.16 9.76 16.49
C SER A 378 18.12 9.94 17.60
N LEU A 379 17.00 10.62 17.30
CA LEU A 379 15.87 10.74 18.22
C LEU A 379 15.27 9.37 18.55
N ALA A 380 14.93 8.59 17.52
CA ALA A 380 14.35 7.27 17.69
C ALA A 380 15.22 6.33 18.53
N TRP A 381 16.52 6.30 18.26
CA TRP A 381 17.48 5.44 18.96
C TRP A 381 17.60 5.80 20.45
N GLU A 382 17.62 7.09 20.77
CA GLU A 382 17.65 7.54 22.17
C GLU A 382 16.32 7.29 22.89
N LEU A 383 15.18 7.39 22.19
CA LEU A 383 13.88 6.98 22.72
C LEU A 383 13.84 5.46 22.98
N GLU A 384 14.36 4.65 22.06
CA GLU A 384 14.41 3.19 22.21
C GLU A 384 15.28 2.77 23.41
N LYS A 385 16.42 3.43 23.64
CA LYS A 385 17.21 3.22 24.86
C LYS A 385 16.46 3.54 26.15
N ARG A 386 15.57 4.54 26.12
CA ARG A 386 14.83 5.01 27.30
C ARG A 386 13.57 4.20 27.57
N TYR A 387 12.86 3.82 26.51
CA TYR A 387 11.49 3.30 26.57
C TYR A 387 11.37 1.85 26.09
N GLY A 388 12.46 1.27 25.58
CA GLY A 388 12.45 -0.07 24.98
C GLY A 388 12.03 -0.04 23.52
N ALA A 389 11.79 -1.22 22.96
CA ALA A 389 11.46 -1.38 21.54
C ALA A 389 10.15 -0.65 21.17
N PRO A 390 10.09 -0.03 19.99
CA PRO A 390 8.86 0.59 19.48
C PRO A 390 7.80 -0.49 19.19
N ILE A 391 6.54 -0.20 19.49
CA ILE A 391 5.42 -1.09 19.15
C ILE A 391 5.10 -1.06 17.65
N GLY A 392 5.47 0.02 16.96
CA GLY A 392 5.35 0.11 15.52
C GLY A 392 6.40 1.03 14.92
N SER A 393 6.82 0.71 13.71
CA SER A 393 7.94 1.34 13.04
C SER A 393 7.74 1.41 11.53
N ARG A 394 8.24 2.47 10.91
CA ARG A 394 8.33 2.66 9.46
C ARG A 394 9.69 3.24 9.10
N THR A 395 10.35 2.70 8.08
CA THR A 395 11.62 3.22 7.56
C THR A 395 11.58 3.20 6.05
N THR A 396 11.98 4.30 5.40
CA THR A 396 12.01 4.36 3.94
C THR A 396 13.41 4.58 3.38
N SER A 397 13.64 4.14 2.15
CA SER A 397 14.89 4.43 1.40
C SER A 397 15.06 5.93 1.09
N GLN A 398 14.06 6.77 1.38
CA GLN A 398 14.09 8.23 1.17
C GLN A 398 14.17 9.03 2.48
N GLY A 399 14.59 8.39 3.56
CA GLY A 399 14.81 9.05 4.85
C GLY A 399 13.53 9.35 5.61
N GLY A 400 12.44 8.68 5.23
CA GLY A 400 11.22 8.61 6.01
C GLY A 400 11.41 7.71 7.22
N LEU A 401 10.94 8.15 8.38
CA LEU A 401 10.96 7.41 9.64
C LEU A 401 9.65 7.58 10.39
N SER A 402 9.18 6.52 11.04
CA SER A 402 8.23 6.60 12.15
C SER A 402 8.58 5.54 13.20
N ARG A 403 8.50 5.88 14.48
CA ARG A 403 8.66 4.96 15.63
C ARG A 403 7.69 5.35 16.71
N LEU A 404 6.79 4.45 17.08
CA LEU A 404 5.81 4.63 18.13
C LEU A 404 6.18 3.81 19.36
N PHE A 405 6.17 4.45 20.53
CA PHE A 405 6.45 3.84 21.82
C PHE A 405 5.19 3.89 22.68
N LYS A 406 4.82 2.74 23.27
CA LYS A 406 3.70 2.62 24.20
C LYS A 406 4.20 2.75 25.64
N LEU A 407 3.69 3.75 26.36
CA LEU A 407 4.09 4.09 27.72
C LEU A 407 2.84 4.11 28.63
N GLY A 408 2.26 2.94 28.85
CA GLY A 408 0.95 2.81 29.48
C GLY A 408 -0.17 3.16 28.50
N ASP A 409 -1.03 4.11 28.89
CA ASP A 409 -2.06 4.75 28.04
C ASP A 409 -1.48 5.87 27.16
N LYS A 410 -0.24 6.31 27.42
CA LYS A 410 0.44 7.35 26.66
C LYS A 410 1.22 6.79 25.48
N GLY A 411 1.19 7.52 24.36
CA GLY A 411 1.99 7.28 23.18
C GLY A 411 3.04 8.37 22.97
N VAL A 412 4.25 7.97 22.60
CA VAL A 412 5.29 8.86 22.08
C VAL A 412 5.68 8.37 20.69
N GLN A 413 5.53 9.22 19.68
CA GLN A 413 5.94 8.90 18.31
C GLN A 413 7.01 9.88 17.85
N VAL A 414 8.09 9.39 17.27
CA VAL A 414 8.96 10.23 16.43
C VAL A 414 8.70 9.87 14.99
N HIS A 415 8.48 10.87 14.14
CA HIS A 415 8.28 10.64 12.72
C HIS A 415 8.77 11.80 11.87
N THR A 416 8.95 11.50 10.59
CA THR A 416 9.22 12.49 9.54
C THR A 416 8.01 12.55 8.61
N ASP A 417 7.58 13.75 8.29
CA ASP A 417 6.47 14.02 7.38
C ASP A 417 6.78 15.23 6.49
N ILE A 418 5.78 15.71 5.75
CA ILE A 418 5.89 16.91 4.91
C ILE A 418 6.14 18.20 5.72
N TRP A 419 5.98 18.15 7.05
CA TRP A 419 6.18 19.29 7.94
C TRP A 419 7.56 19.27 8.61
N GLY A 420 8.35 18.20 8.43
CA GLY A 420 9.72 18.10 8.92
C GLY A 420 9.93 16.89 9.85
N ILE A 421 10.54 17.12 11.01
CA ILE A 421 10.77 16.09 12.04
C ILE A 421 9.93 16.41 13.27
N THR A 422 9.00 15.51 13.59
CA THR A 422 8.00 15.73 14.63
C THR A 422 8.07 14.65 15.70
N VAL A 423 7.92 15.07 16.96
CA VAL A 423 7.67 14.20 18.11
C VAL A 423 6.23 14.43 18.58
N THR A 424 5.39 13.41 18.43
CA THR A 424 3.98 13.44 18.82
C THR A 424 3.78 12.79 20.20
N LEU A 425 3.06 13.48 21.08
CA LEU A 425 2.76 13.08 22.46
C LEU A 425 1.25 13.11 22.71
N GLY A 426 0.68 12.00 23.16
CA GLY A 426 -0.77 11.91 23.32
C GLY A 426 -1.24 10.56 23.83
N ASP A 427 -2.52 10.30 23.66
CA ASP A 427 -3.10 8.97 23.89
C ASP A 427 -2.52 7.97 22.88
N PHE A 428 -2.15 6.79 23.36
CA PHE A 428 -1.52 5.76 22.53
C PHE A 428 -2.43 5.28 21.39
N ILE A 429 -3.70 5.01 21.70
CA ILE A 429 -4.67 4.48 20.73
C ILE A 429 -4.97 5.54 19.68
N GLN A 430 -5.18 6.79 20.10
CA GLN A 430 -5.44 7.89 19.20
C GLN A 430 -4.27 8.17 18.24
N ILE A 431 -3.02 8.08 18.73
CA ILE A 431 -1.83 8.21 17.87
C ILE A 431 -1.72 7.03 16.90
N GLY A 432 -2.02 5.81 17.36
CA GLY A 432 -2.00 4.59 16.53
C GLY A 432 -3.00 4.64 15.37
N ILE A 433 -4.24 5.07 15.64
CA ILE A 433 -5.32 5.19 14.65
C ILE A 433 -5.07 6.34 13.66
N GLN A 434 -4.54 7.49 14.11
CA GLN A 434 -4.37 8.66 13.25
C GLN A 434 -3.11 8.64 12.40
N ASN A 435 -2.10 7.87 12.80
CA ASN A 435 -0.84 7.72 12.07
C ASN A 435 -0.65 6.28 11.63
N SER A 436 -1.76 5.60 11.30
CA SER A 436 -1.85 4.20 10.91
C SER A 436 -0.54 3.72 10.30
N PHE A 437 -0.06 2.57 10.78
CA PHE A 437 1.07 1.88 10.18
C PHE A 437 0.75 1.37 8.76
N THR A 438 -0.16 2.01 8.05
CA THR A 438 -0.57 1.78 6.67
C THR A 438 0.20 2.69 5.72
#